data_AF-A0AB74LV45-F1
#
_entry.id   AF-A0AB74LV45-F1
#
_cell.length_a   1.000
_cell.length_b   1.000
_cell.length_c   1.000
_cell.angle_alpha   90.00
_cell.angle_beta   90.00
_cell.angle_gamma   90.00
#
_symmetry.space_group_name_H-M   'P 1'
#
loop_
_entity.id
_entity.type
_entity.pdbx_description
1 polymer ?
#
loop_
_entity_poly.entity_id
_entity_poly.type
_entity_poly.pdbx_seq_one_letter_code
_entity_poly.pdbx_strand_id
1 'polypeptide(L)'
;MVMAQPAAKSTAPAATLDPATLKAARDVVAQMQGDRTALLNAMATPMVGMMQQIGVKQQDQAQALVQEVVLPTLTAHYDELLDIQARGFAAALGKDDLQVIATFYATPTGKRLVAAQPQLAQAQLVGTQQWMQAVMPEMQGKLTKAIQTHGWGSTGPAKPH
;
A
#
# COMPACT_ATOMS: atom_id res chain seq x y z
N MET A 1 -25.15 34.87 34.98
CA MET A 1 -23.84 34.24 34.72
C MET A 1 -23.81 33.84 33.26
N VAL A 2 -23.12 34.60 32.41
CA VAL A 2 -22.90 34.25 30.99
C VAL A 2 -21.54 33.57 30.93
N MET A 3 -21.52 32.29 30.59
CA MET A 3 -20.27 31.58 30.30
C MET A 3 -19.81 31.98 28.89
N ALA A 4 -18.73 32.75 28.82
CA ALA A 4 -18.01 33.00 27.57
C ALA A 4 -17.21 31.74 27.21
N GLN A 5 -17.57 31.08 26.10
CA GLN A 5 -16.70 30.09 25.46
C GLN A 5 -15.58 30.83 24.71
N PRO A 6 -14.31 30.45 24.88
CA PRO A 6 -13.28 30.89 23.96
C PRO A 6 -13.46 30.11 22.65
N ALA A 7 -13.94 30.80 21.61
CA ALA A 7 -13.83 30.32 20.25
C ALA A 7 -12.35 30.35 19.84
N ALA A 8 -11.67 29.20 19.91
CA ALA A 8 -10.39 29.01 19.27
C ALA A 8 -10.60 28.97 17.74
N LYS A 9 -10.59 30.15 17.11
CA LYS A 9 -10.43 30.29 15.67
C LYS A 9 -8.96 30.04 15.33
N SER A 10 -8.60 28.78 15.12
CA SER A 10 -7.39 28.46 14.37
C SER A 10 -7.74 28.46 12.89
N THR A 11 -7.89 29.65 12.31
CA THR A 11 -7.70 29.84 10.87
C THR A 11 -6.20 29.76 10.61
N ALA A 12 -5.66 28.54 10.54
CA ALA A 12 -4.39 28.34 9.88
C ALA A 12 -4.55 28.81 8.43
N PRO A 13 -3.65 29.64 7.90
CA PRO A 13 -3.60 29.87 6.46
C PRO A 13 -3.55 28.50 5.79
N ALA A 14 -4.27 28.31 4.69
CA ALA A 14 -3.96 27.22 3.77
C ALA A 14 -2.52 27.49 3.30
N ALA A 15 -1.55 26.98 4.06
CA ALA A 15 -0.15 27.19 3.81
C ALA A 15 0.11 26.55 2.46
N THR A 16 0.39 27.38 1.47
CA THR A 16 1.02 26.94 0.25
C THR A 16 2.22 26.11 0.71
N LEU A 17 2.22 24.81 0.40
CA LEU A 17 3.21 23.86 0.92
C LEU A 17 4.60 24.46 0.72
N ASP A 18 5.32 24.71 1.82
CA ASP A 18 6.60 25.39 1.72
C ASP A 18 7.62 24.49 1.00
N PRO A 19 8.54 25.07 0.19
CA PRO A 19 9.48 24.28 -0.60
C PRO A 19 10.36 23.33 0.23
N ALA A 20 10.66 23.68 1.49
CA ALA A 20 11.51 22.87 2.34
C ALA A 20 10.77 21.62 2.85
N THR A 21 9.49 21.74 3.21
CA THR A 21 8.61 20.60 3.54
C THR A 21 8.41 19.69 2.33
N LEU A 22 8.19 20.25 1.13
CA LEU A 22 8.10 19.44 -0.09
C LEU A 22 9.38 18.66 -0.38
N LYS A 23 10.55 19.29 -0.21
CA LYS A 23 11.83 18.59 -0.34
C LYS A 23 11.96 17.46 0.69
N ALA A 24 11.65 17.73 1.96
CA ALA A 24 11.72 16.72 3.01
C ALA A 24 10.77 15.54 2.73
N ALA A 25 9.54 15.82 2.27
CA ALA A 25 8.60 14.80 1.85
C ALA A 25 9.10 13.98 0.66
N ARG A 26 9.73 14.62 -0.33
CA ARG A 26 10.34 13.93 -1.47
C ARG A 26 11.47 13.00 -1.02
N ASP A 27 12.31 13.45 -0.10
CA ASP A 27 13.40 12.63 0.46
C ASP A 27 12.82 11.41 1.20
N VAL A 28 11.74 11.57 1.97
CA VAL A 28 11.03 10.45 2.62
C VAL A 28 10.54 9.44 1.59
N VAL A 29 9.77 9.91 0.60
CA VAL A 29 9.15 9.05 -0.43
C VAL A 29 10.21 8.26 -1.18
N ALA A 30 11.27 8.94 -1.64
CA ALA A 30 12.34 8.30 -2.40
C ALA A 30 13.02 7.18 -1.60
N GLN A 31 13.22 7.38 -0.30
CA GLN A 31 13.86 6.37 0.55
C GLN A 31 12.91 5.23 0.95
N MET A 32 11.63 5.53 1.16
CA MET A 32 10.61 4.52 1.47
C MET A 32 10.35 3.56 0.31
N GLN A 33 10.45 4.05 -0.92
CA GLN A 33 10.27 3.22 -2.12
C GLN A 33 11.41 2.20 -2.32
N GLY A 34 12.56 2.42 -1.71
CA GLY A 34 13.72 1.53 -1.85
C GLY A 34 14.47 1.74 -3.16
N ASP A 35 14.77 0.65 -3.86
CA ASP A 35 15.55 0.72 -5.09
C ASP A 35 14.68 1.19 -6.27
N ARG A 36 14.99 2.37 -6.80
CA ARG A 36 14.30 2.98 -7.96
C ARG A 36 14.24 2.04 -9.15
N THR A 37 15.33 1.35 -9.46
CA THR A 37 15.42 0.48 -10.63
C THR A 37 14.51 -0.74 -10.46
N ALA A 38 14.51 -1.35 -9.28
CA ALA A 38 13.61 -2.44 -8.94
C ALA A 38 12.14 -2.01 -9.02
N LEU A 39 11.81 -0.82 -8.51
CA LEU A 39 10.46 -0.27 -8.57
C LEU A 39 10.00 -0.06 -10.02
N LEU A 40 10.81 0.61 -10.84
CA LEU A 40 10.48 0.86 -12.25
C LEU A 40 10.35 -0.43 -13.04
N ASN A 41 11.22 -1.42 -12.81
CA ASN A 41 11.10 -2.74 -13.42
C ASN A 41 9.83 -3.47 -12.99
N ALA A 42 9.44 -3.38 -11.71
CA ALA A 42 8.20 -3.98 -11.21
C ALA A 42 6.96 -3.34 -11.86
N MET A 43 7.00 -2.04 -12.16
CA MET A 43 5.95 -1.34 -12.91
C MET A 43 5.94 -1.71 -14.40
N ALA A 44 7.12 -1.87 -15.00
CA ALA A 44 7.28 -2.16 -16.42
C ALA A 44 6.93 -3.62 -16.77
N THR A 45 7.20 -4.58 -15.89
CA THR A 45 7.04 -6.02 -16.16
C THR A 45 5.63 -6.41 -16.63
N PRO A 46 4.53 -5.96 -15.98
CA PRO A 46 3.17 -6.24 -16.46
C PRO A 46 2.87 -5.71 -17.86
N MET A 47 3.62 -4.70 -18.34
CA MET A 47 3.41 -4.12 -19.67
C MET A 47 3.81 -5.07 -20.80
N VAL A 48 4.60 -6.12 -20.54
CA VAL A 48 4.89 -7.17 -21.53
C VAL A 48 3.59 -7.86 -21.96
N GLY A 49 2.73 -8.20 -20.99
CA GLY A 49 1.41 -8.77 -21.27
C GLY A 49 0.51 -7.80 -22.03
N MET A 50 0.62 -6.49 -21.71
CA MET A 50 -0.10 -5.47 -22.47
C MET A 50 0.35 -5.39 -23.93
N MET A 51 1.67 -5.44 -24.19
CA MET A 51 2.21 -5.44 -25.56
C MET A 51 1.68 -6.64 -26.37
N GLN A 52 1.58 -7.81 -25.74
CA GLN A 52 1.00 -8.99 -26.38
C GLN A 52 -0.49 -8.81 -26.70
N GLN A 53 -1.25 -8.21 -25.79
CA GLN A 53 -2.68 -7.93 -26.01
C GLN A 53 -2.94 -6.96 -27.17
N ILE A 54 -2.05 -6.00 -27.41
CA ILE A 54 -2.19 -5.05 -28.53
C ILE A 54 -1.60 -5.56 -29.86
N GLY A 55 -1.10 -6.80 -29.89
CA GLY A 55 -0.73 -7.50 -31.12
C GLY A 55 0.74 -7.88 -31.29
N VAL A 56 1.62 -7.60 -30.31
CA VAL A 56 3.01 -8.05 -30.35
C VAL A 56 3.08 -9.53 -29.98
N LYS A 57 3.05 -10.39 -30.98
CA LYS A 57 2.90 -11.85 -30.80
C LYS A 57 4.12 -12.51 -30.15
N GLN A 58 5.33 -12.03 -30.46
CA GLN A 58 6.56 -12.62 -29.96
C GLN A 58 6.92 -12.05 -28.59
N GLN A 59 7.14 -12.93 -27.61
CA GLN A 59 7.47 -12.53 -26.24
C GLN A 59 8.76 -11.69 -26.18
N ASP A 60 9.82 -12.10 -26.90
CA ASP A 60 11.09 -11.38 -26.87
C ASP A 60 10.97 -9.97 -27.47
N GLN A 61 10.12 -9.80 -28.48
CA GLN A 61 9.82 -8.47 -29.06
C GLN A 61 9.04 -7.61 -28.07
N ALA A 62 8.06 -8.18 -27.36
CA ALA A 62 7.33 -7.47 -26.32
C ALA A 62 8.25 -7.05 -25.16
N GLN A 63 9.17 -7.92 -24.74
CA GLN A 63 10.18 -7.60 -23.74
C GLN A 63 11.13 -6.49 -24.21
N ALA A 64 11.61 -6.57 -25.45
CA ALA A 64 12.46 -5.53 -26.04
C ALA A 64 11.75 -4.18 -26.06
N LEU A 65 10.49 -4.12 -26.51
CA LEU A 65 9.70 -2.88 -26.50
C LEU A 65 9.51 -2.31 -25.10
N VAL A 66 9.29 -3.16 -24.10
CA VAL A 66 9.21 -2.70 -22.71
C VAL A 66 10.55 -2.13 -22.23
N GLN A 67 11.67 -2.75 -22.57
CA GLN A 67 13.00 -2.25 -22.19
C GLN A 67 13.42 -0.99 -22.95
N GLU A 68 13.08 -0.88 -24.23
CA GLU A 68 13.52 0.21 -25.11
C GLU A 68 12.59 1.44 -25.06
N VAL A 69 11.31 1.24 -24.76
CA VAL A 69 10.30 2.32 -24.81
C VAL A 69 9.69 2.58 -23.43
N VAL A 70 9.14 1.54 -22.80
CA VAL A 70 8.37 1.70 -21.56
C VAL A 70 9.29 2.12 -20.40
N LEU A 71 10.36 1.38 -20.16
CA LEU A 71 11.25 1.65 -19.03
C LEU A 71 11.93 3.02 -19.13
N PRO A 72 12.44 3.48 -20.30
CA PRO A 72 12.95 4.84 -20.45
C PRO A 72 11.88 5.91 -20.23
N THR A 73 10.66 5.69 -20.72
CA THR A 73 9.53 6.62 -20.48
C THR A 73 9.23 6.74 -18.99
N LEU A 74 9.07 5.61 -18.28
CA LEU A 74 8.84 5.63 -16.84
C LEU A 74 10.00 6.26 -16.07
N THR A 75 11.23 6.01 -16.53
CA THR A 75 12.44 6.60 -15.93
C THR A 75 12.44 8.12 -16.05
N ALA A 76 12.06 8.66 -17.22
CA ALA A 76 12.00 10.10 -17.49
C ALA A 76 10.94 10.82 -16.64
N HIS A 77 9.83 10.15 -16.33
CA HIS A 77 8.73 10.68 -15.51
C HIS A 77 8.82 10.32 -14.02
N TYR A 78 9.88 9.64 -13.59
CA TYR A 78 9.98 9.19 -12.19
C TYR A 78 10.01 10.35 -11.18
N ASP A 79 10.65 11.46 -11.53
CA ASP A 79 10.71 12.63 -10.65
C ASP A 79 9.32 13.27 -10.45
N GLU A 80 8.48 13.26 -11.49
CA GLU A 80 7.09 13.71 -11.40
C GLU A 80 6.28 12.81 -10.46
N LEU A 81 6.49 11.49 -10.55
CA LEU A 81 5.89 10.51 -9.64
C LEU A 81 6.29 10.77 -8.18
N LEU A 82 7.57 11.08 -7.93
CA LEU A 82 8.04 11.46 -6.59
C LEU A 82 7.38 12.75 -6.11
N ASP A 83 7.26 13.76 -6.96
CA ASP A 83 6.64 15.05 -6.59
C ASP A 83 5.14 14.90 -6.29
N ILE A 84 4.43 14.06 -7.03
CA ILE A 84 3.01 13.73 -6.77
C ILE A 84 2.87 13.13 -5.37
N GLN A 85 3.70 12.14 -5.02
CA GLN A 85 3.65 11.49 -3.72
C GLN A 85 4.11 12.41 -2.58
N ALA A 86 5.17 13.18 -2.81
CA ALA A 86 5.72 14.13 -1.84
C ALA A 86 4.67 15.17 -1.43
N ARG A 87 3.83 15.65 -2.36
CA ARG A 87 2.72 16.56 -2.03
C ARG A 87 1.73 15.94 -1.04
N GLY A 88 1.41 14.66 -1.19
CA GLY A 88 0.54 13.95 -0.25
C GLY A 88 1.14 13.85 1.15
N PHE A 89 2.43 13.52 1.23
CA PHE A 89 3.16 13.47 2.51
C PHE A 89 3.27 14.85 3.17
N ALA A 90 3.63 15.89 2.40
CA ALA A 90 3.75 17.26 2.89
C ALA A 90 2.40 17.86 3.32
N ALA A 91 1.28 17.40 2.76
CA ALA A 91 -0.05 17.79 3.19
C ALA A 91 -0.48 17.12 4.51
N ALA A 92 0.12 15.97 4.86
CA ALA A 92 -0.24 15.19 6.03
C ALA A 92 0.72 15.38 7.22
N LEU A 93 1.99 15.71 6.97
CA LEU A 93 3.05 15.73 7.96
C LEU A 93 3.79 17.08 7.97
N GLY A 94 4.24 17.51 9.15
CA GLY A 94 5.07 18.70 9.29
C GLY A 94 6.51 18.47 8.81
N LYS A 95 7.22 19.56 8.52
CA LYS A 95 8.62 19.54 8.05
C LYS A 95 9.54 18.73 8.95
N ASP A 96 9.47 18.95 10.26
CA ASP A 96 10.39 18.35 11.22
C ASP A 96 10.18 16.83 11.30
N ASP A 97 8.92 16.37 11.28
CA ASP A 97 8.60 14.94 11.24
C ASP A 97 9.13 14.29 9.96
N LEU A 98 8.93 14.93 8.80
CA LEU A 98 9.44 14.44 7.53
C LEU A 98 10.97 14.34 7.53
N GLN A 99 11.67 15.32 8.12
CA GLN A 99 13.13 15.28 8.23
C GLN A 99 13.62 14.16 9.14
N VAL A 100 12.95 13.91 10.26
CA VAL A 100 13.27 12.79 11.16
C VAL A 100 13.05 11.45 10.45
N ILE A 101 11.93 11.30 9.75
CA ILE A 101 11.61 10.08 8.98
C ILE A 101 12.64 9.85 7.88
N ALA A 102 13.00 10.89 7.12
CA ALA A 102 14.03 10.80 6.08
C ALA A 102 15.40 10.45 6.68
N THR A 103 15.73 10.96 7.86
CA THR A 103 16.98 10.61 8.55
C THR A 103 16.98 9.14 8.94
N PHE A 104 15.87 8.63 9.46
CA PHE A 104 15.73 7.22 9.83
C PHE A 104 15.90 6.28 8.63
N TYR A 105 15.20 6.53 7.53
CA TYR A 105 15.28 5.68 6.34
C TYR A 105 16.66 5.73 5.67
N ALA A 106 17.44 6.78 5.87
CA ALA A 106 18.82 6.87 5.39
C ALA A 106 19.79 5.94 6.16
N THR A 107 19.44 5.51 7.38
CA THR A 107 20.28 4.61 8.18
C THR A 107 20.35 3.19 7.59
N PRO A 108 21.38 2.39 7.91
CA PRO A 108 21.42 0.98 7.51
C PRO A 108 20.20 0.17 7.99
N THR A 109 19.66 0.50 9.16
CA THR A 109 18.46 -0.15 9.70
C THR A 109 17.21 0.25 8.92
N GLY A 110 17.04 1.53 8.60
CA GLY A 110 15.94 2.01 7.77
C GLY A 110 15.93 1.37 6.38
N LYS A 111 17.10 1.29 5.72
CA LYS A 111 17.25 0.60 4.43
C LYS A 111 16.92 -0.89 4.50
N ARG A 112 17.38 -1.59 5.55
CA ARG A 112 17.02 -3.00 5.78
C ARG A 112 15.53 -3.18 6.00
N LEU A 113 14.87 -2.26 6.72
CA LEU A 113 13.43 -2.31 6.92
C LEU A 113 12.69 -2.20 5.59
N VAL A 114 13.06 -1.23 4.74
CA VAL A 114 12.46 -1.07 3.39
C VAL A 114 12.65 -2.33 2.55
N ALA A 115 13.88 -2.86 2.49
CA ALA A 115 14.17 -4.09 1.74
C ALA A 115 13.39 -5.32 2.27
N ALA A 116 13.10 -5.36 3.56
CA ALA A 116 12.34 -6.45 4.19
C ALA A 116 10.82 -6.32 4.03
N GLN A 117 10.29 -5.16 3.63
CA GLN A 117 8.83 -4.94 3.55
C GLN A 117 8.07 -5.99 2.73
N PRO A 118 8.52 -6.40 1.53
CA PRO A 118 7.82 -7.43 0.76
C PRO A 118 7.77 -8.77 1.49
N GLN A 119 8.88 -9.17 2.12
CA GLN A 119 8.96 -10.41 2.88
C GLN A 119 8.08 -10.36 4.14
N LEU A 120 8.08 -9.23 4.84
CA LEU A 120 7.24 -9.02 6.02
C LEU A 120 5.74 -9.07 5.66
N ALA A 121 5.33 -8.42 4.58
CA ALA A 121 3.96 -8.48 4.08
C ALA A 121 3.54 -9.92 3.73
N GLN A 122 4.41 -10.66 3.03
CA GLN A 122 4.17 -12.07 2.72
C GLN A 122 4.06 -12.93 3.99
N ALA A 123 4.96 -12.74 4.95
CA ALA A 123 4.95 -13.45 6.22
C ALA A 123 3.66 -13.18 7.01
N GLN A 124 3.19 -11.93 7.01
CA GLN A 124 1.93 -11.55 7.65
C GLN A 124 0.73 -12.27 7.02
N LEU A 125 0.64 -12.30 5.68
CA LEU A 125 -0.43 -13.01 4.97
C LEU A 125 -0.41 -14.51 5.30
N VAL A 126 0.77 -15.14 5.23
CA VAL A 126 0.93 -16.57 5.57
C VAL A 126 0.50 -16.85 7.00
N GLY A 127 0.94 -16.03 7.96
CA GLY A 127 0.58 -16.15 9.37
C GLY A 127 -0.94 -16.04 9.59
N THR A 128 -1.60 -15.08 8.93
CA THR A 128 -3.06 -14.93 9.00
C THR A 128 -3.80 -16.16 8.45
N GLN A 129 -3.34 -16.73 7.33
CA GLN A 129 -3.94 -17.94 6.77
C GLN A 129 -3.77 -19.15 7.70
N GLN A 130 -2.59 -19.32 8.30
CA GLN A 130 -2.32 -20.39 9.26
C GLN A 130 -3.20 -20.25 10.51
N TRP A 131 -3.33 -19.05 11.04
CA TRP A 131 -4.22 -18.77 12.16
C TRP A 131 -5.69 -19.09 11.81
N MET A 132 -6.16 -18.69 10.63
CA MET A 132 -7.52 -18.99 10.18
C MET A 132 -7.78 -20.51 10.07
N GLN A 133 -6.82 -21.26 9.54
CA GLN A 133 -6.90 -22.72 9.46
C GLN A 133 -6.95 -23.36 10.86
N ALA A 134 -6.22 -22.81 11.83
CA ALA A 134 -6.23 -23.30 13.21
C ALA A 134 -7.56 -23.01 13.93
N VAL A 135 -8.22 -21.89 13.64
CA VAL A 135 -9.48 -21.48 14.28
C VAL A 135 -10.71 -22.12 13.61
N MET A 136 -10.61 -22.54 12.35
CA MET A 136 -11.71 -23.13 11.57
C MET A 136 -12.48 -24.27 12.28
N PRO A 137 -11.84 -25.27 12.91
CA PRO A 137 -12.57 -26.34 13.60
C PRO A 137 -13.41 -25.84 14.79
N GLU A 138 -12.86 -24.92 15.59
CA GLU A 138 -13.59 -24.31 16.71
C GLU A 138 -14.80 -23.51 16.18
N MET A 139 -14.58 -22.74 15.12
CA MET A 139 -15.64 -21.97 14.47
C MET A 139 -16.74 -22.88 13.91
N GLN A 140 -16.40 -24.00 13.26
CA GLN A 140 -17.37 -24.99 12.79
C GLN A 140 -18.18 -25.59 13.95
N GLY A 141 -17.53 -25.92 15.07
CA GLY A 141 -18.19 -26.42 16.26
C GLY A 141 -19.19 -25.41 16.84
N LYS A 142 -18.79 -24.14 16.96
CA LYS A 142 -19.66 -23.06 17.43
C LYS A 142 -20.83 -22.79 16.47
N LEU A 143 -20.58 -22.78 15.16
CA LEU A 143 -21.61 -22.61 14.14
C LEU A 143 -22.64 -23.75 14.19
N THR A 144 -22.18 -25.00 14.30
CA THR A 144 -23.07 -26.17 14.42
C THR A 144 -23.98 -26.04 15.64
N LYS A 145 -23.41 -25.68 16.80
CA LYS A 145 -24.19 -25.47 18.03
C LYS A 145 -25.18 -24.31 17.90
N ALA A 146 -24.79 -23.22 17.24
CA ALA A 146 -25.67 -22.08 17.00
C ALA A 146 -26.85 -22.46 16.09
N ILE A 147 -26.60 -23.16 14.98
CA ILE A 147 -27.63 -23.65 14.05
C ILE A 147 -28.65 -24.54 14.77
N GLN A 148 -28.18 -25.45 15.63
CA GLN A 148 -29.06 -26.29 16.45
C GLN A 148 -29.90 -25.46 17.42
N THR A 149 -29.29 -24.47 18.07
CA THR A 149 -29.96 -23.59 19.05
C THR A 149 -31.04 -22.73 18.40
N HIS A 150 -30.79 -22.22 17.19
CA HIS A 150 -31.75 -21.43 16.43
C HIS A 150 -32.82 -22.27 15.72
N GLY A 151 -32.70 -23.60 15.71
CA GLY A 151 -33.61 -24.48 14.97
C GLY A 151 -33.49 -24.34 13.44
N TRP A 152 -32.38 -23.79 12.94
CA TRP A 152 -32.11 -23.64 11.50
C TRP A 152 -31.51 -24.90 10.86
N GLY A 153 -31.22 -25.92 11.67
CA GLY A 153 -30.86 -27.24 11.17
C GLY A 153 -32.08 -27.89 10.51
N SER A 154 -31.90 -28.53 9.35
CA SER A 154 -32.96 -29.19 8.62
C SER A 154 -33.69 -30.23 9.49
N THR A 155 -34.87 -29.88 9.98
CA THR A 155 -35.91 -30.85 10.33
C THR A 155 -36.48 -31.39 9.01
N GLY A 156 -36.18 -32.64 8.68
CA GLY A 156 -36.95 -33.38 7.67
C GLY A 156 -37.57 -34.64 8.30
N PRO A 157 -38.69 -35.19 7.78
CA PRO A 157 -39.77 -34.59 6.98
C PRO A 157 -41.03 -34.35 7.84
N ALA A 158 -41.95 -33.51 7.35
CA ALA A 158 -43.33 -33.48 7.85
C ALA A 158 -43.99 -34.86 7.61
N LYS A 159 -44.56 -35.45 8.68
CA LYS A 159 -45.31 -36.71 8.62
C LYS A 159 -46.42 -36.64 7.57
N PRO A 160 -46.54 -37.61 6.65
CA PRO A 160 -47.78 -37.80 5.90
C PRO A 160 -48.86 -38.38 6.83
N HIS A 161 -50.09 -37.91 6.58
CA HIS A 161 -51.34 -38.29 7.23
C HIS A 161 -51.65 -39.79 7.11
#